data_AF-A0A1H5XGJ6-F1
#
_entry.id   AF-A0A1H5XGJ6-F1
#
_cell.length_a   1.000
_cell.length_b   1.000
_cell.length_c   1.000
_cell.angle_alpha   90.00
_cell.angle_beta   90.00
_cell.angle_gamma   90.00
#
_symmetry.space_group_name_H-M   'P 1'
#
loop_
_entity.id
_entity.type
_entity.pdbx_description
1 polymer ?
#
loop_
_entity_poly.entity_id
_entity_poly.type
_entity_poly.pdbx_seq_one_letter_code
_entity_poly.pdbx_strand_id
1 'polypeptide(L)'
;MAFDYKKEYKEFYMPKGTPSIITVPKMNYIAVRGSGNPNDEGLCVQCMYIGSYDDEPATVQMMHDFMEQQGYKLDITEKRLHHEIYLSDARKVAPEKLKTVIRHPIKRKDTSNF
;
A
#
# COMPACT_ATOMS: atom_id res chain seq x y z
N MET A 1 -26.20 -1.01 -10.91
CA MET A 1 -24.95 -0.29 -11.22
C MET A 1 -23.82 -1.04 -10.54
N ALA A 2 -22.71 -1.32 -11.24
CA ALA A 2 -21.55 -1.93 -10.59
C ALA A 2 -20.87 -0.88 -9.69
N PHE A 3 -20.46 -1.28 -8.49
CA PHE A 3 -19.71 -0.41 -7.58
C PHE A 3 -18.27 -0.25 -8.10
N ASP A 4 -17.83 0.98 -8.36
CA ASP A 4 -16.49 1.26 -8.88
C ASP A 4 -15.55 1.68 -7.75
N TYR A 5 -14.75 0.74 -7.27
CA TYR A 5 -13.78 0.94 -6.20
C TYR A 5 -12.73 2.01 -6.53
N LYS A 6 -12.33 2.18 -7.80
CA LYS A 6 -11.34 3.20 -8.17
C LYS A 6 -11.90 4.61 -8.01
N LYS A 7 -13.22 4.74 -8.18
CA LYS A 7 -13.94 6.01 -8.05
C LYS A 7 -14.31 6.30 -6.60
N GLU A 8 -14.87 5.33 -5.90
CA GLU A 8 -15.37 5.48 -4.53
C GLU A 8 -14.23 5.47 -3.49
N TYR A 9 -13.16 4.70 -3.74
CA TYR A 9 -12.02 4.55 -2.86
C TYR A 9 -10.73 5.06 -3.50
N LYS A 10 -10.81 6.24 -4.11
CA LYS A 10 -9.73 6.85 -4.87
C LYS A 10 -8.44 7.00 -4.06
N GLU A 11 -8.52 7.25 -2.75
CA GLU A 11 -7.34 7.35 -1.89
C GLU A 11 -6.55 6.02 -1.80
N PHE A 12 -7.23 4.87 -1.82
CA PHE A 12 -6.59 3.55 -1.68
C PHE A 12 -6.11 2.99 -3.02
N TYR A 13 -6.76 3.35 -4.13
CA TYR A 13 -6.48 2.82 -5.47
C TYR A 13 -5.90 3.85 -6.44
N MET A 14 -5.83 5.12 -6.08
CA MET A 14 -5.14 6.17 -6.84
C MET A 14 -4.41 7.14 -5.89
N PRO A 15 -3.51 6.65 -5.01
CA PRO A 15 -2.67 7.52 -4.21
C PRO A 15 -1.77 8.40 -5.09
N LYS A 16 -1.19 9.43 -4.47
CA LYS A 16 -0.19 10.27 -5.11
C LYS A 16 1.17 9.54 -5.13
N GLY A 17 2.12 10.06 -5.93
CA GLY A 17 3.51 9.59 -5.91
C GLY A 17 4.30 9.98 -4.66
N THR A 18 3.62 10.55 -3.66
CA THR A 18 4.19 10.90 -2.36
C THR A 18 3.71 9.90 -1.31
N PRO A 19 4.59 9.39 -0.43
CA PRO A 19 4.20 8.53 0.67
C PRO A 19 3.10 9.16 1.53
N SER A 20 2.14 8.34 1.94
CA SER A 20 1.04 8.77 2.81
C SER A 20 0.69 7.66 3.80
N ILE A 21 0.30 8.05 5.02
CA ILE A 21 -0.21 7.12 6.02
C ILE A 21 -1.72 7.05 5.87
N ILE A 22 -2.24 5.84 5.74
CA ILE A 22 -3.66 5.56 5.58
C ILE A 22 -4.09 4.49 6.59
N THR A 23 -5.38 4.51 6.94
CA THR A 23 -6.01 3.39 7.65
C THR A 23 -6.94 2.70 6.67
N VAL A 24 -6.60 1.47 6.28
CA VAL A 24 -7.44 0.68 5.37
C VAL A 24 -8.72 0.29 6.11
N PRO A 25 -9.91 0.72 5.63
CA PRO A 25 -11.16 0.37 6.28
C PRO A 25 -11.44 -1.11 6.11
N LYS A 26 -12.31 -1.65 6.95
CA LYS A 26 -12.78 -3.01 6.76
C LYS A 26 -13.58 -3.11 5.47
N MET A 27 -13.25 -4.09 4.62
CA MET A 27 -13.91 -4.34 3.35
C MET A 27 -14.38 -5.79 3.25
N ASN A 28 -15.26 -6.04 2.28
CA ASN A 28 -15.69 -7.38 1.93
C ASN A 28 -14.68 -7.97 0.93
N TYR A 29 -14.13 -9.13 1.26
CA TYR A 29 -13.17 -9.84 0.41
C TYR A 29 -13.76 -11.17 -0.04
N ILE A 30 -13.48 -11.56 -1.28
CA ILE A 30 -13.79 -12.89 -1.81
C ILE A 30 -12.49 -13.68 -1.81
N ALA A 31 -12.46 -14.79 -1.08
CA ALA A 31 -11.34 -15.72 -1.10
C ALA A 31 -11.64 -16.85 -2.09
N VAL A 32 -10.83 -17.01 -3.13
CA VAL A 32 -11.00 -18.07 -4.15
C VAL A 32 -10.39 -19.40 -3.70
N ARG A 33 -9.40 -19.37 -2.79
CA ARG A 33 -8.82 -20.47 -1.99
C ARG A 33 -7.63 -19.90 -1.21
N GLY A 34 -7.68 -19.88 0.12
CA GLY A 34 -6.62 -19.33 0.95
C GLY A 34 -7.04 -19.18 2.42
N SER A 35 -6.07 -18.87 3.27
CA SER A 35 -6.26 -18.52 4.68
C SER A 35 -5.70 -17.11 4.94
N GLY A 36 -6.29 -16.39 5.90
CA GLY A 36 -5.92 -15.01 6.23
C GLY A 36 -7.12 -14.06 6.18
N ASN A 37 -7.01 -12.95 6.91
CA ASN A 37 -8.01 -11.90 6.92
C ASN A 37 -7.38 -10.61 6.38
N PRO A 38 -7.70 -10.19 5.14
CA PRO A 38 -7.16 -8.96 4.56
C PRO A 38 -7.49 -7.69 5.36
N ASN A 39 -8.50 -7.75 6.24
CA ASN A 39 -8.83 -6.64 7.13
C ASN A 39 -7.79 -6.39 8.24
N ASP A 40 -6.84 -7.30 8.45
CA ASP A 40 -5.78 -7.12 9.45
C ASP A 40 -4.70 -6.13 8.98
N GLU A 41 -4.81 -5.60 7.75
CA GLU A 41 -3.95 -4.54 7.23
C GLU A 41 -3.97 -3.29 8.10
N GLY A 42 -5.13 -2.78 8.51
CA GLY A 42 -5.24 -1.60 9.38
C GLY A 42 -4.40 -0.40 8.91
N LEU A 43 -3.45 0.04 9.76
CA LEU A 43 -2.61 1.20 9.51
C LEU A 43 -1.45 0.88 8.57
N CYS A 44 -1.37 1.55 7.43
CA CYS A 44 -0.36 1.32 6.41
C CYS A 44 0.27 2.63 5.93
N VAL A 45 1.51 2.55 5.48
CA VAL A 45 2.10 3.56 4.58
C VAL A 45 1.87 3.10 3.14
N GLN A 46 1.48 4.03 2.27
CA GLN A 46 1.14 3.76 0.88
C GLN A 46 1.76 4.81 -0.03
N CYS A 47 2.21 4.38 -1.22
CA CYS A 47 2.66 5.27 -2.29
C CYS A 47 2.22 4.73 -3.66
N MET A 48 1.97 5.62 -4.62
CA MET A 48 1.85 5.25 -6.02
C MET A 48 3.22 5.27 -6.68
N TYR A 49 3.64 4.12 -7.19
CA TYR A 49 4.76 4.03 -8.09
C TYR A 49 4.30 4.13 -9.55
N ILE A 50 4.98 4.97 -10.32
CA ILE A 50 4.77 5.13 -11.76
C ILE A 50 6.10 4.96 -12.48
N GLY A 51 6.30 3.83 -13.15
CA GLY A 51 7.57 3.53 -13.83
C GLY A 51 7.85 2.03 -13.98
N SER A 52 9.05 1.70 -14.45
CA SER A 52 9.52 0.30 -14.55
C SER A 52 9.70 -0.29 -13.15
N TYR A 53 9.37 -1.55 -12.93
CA TYR A 53 9.52 -2.20 -11.62
C TYR A 53 10.95 -2.12 -11.06
N ASP A 54 11.96 -1.91 -11.91
CA ASP A 54 13.37 -1.79 -11.50
C ASP A 54 13.68 -0.57 -10.61
N ASP A 55 12.95 0.55 -10.74
CA ASP A 55 13.18 1.76 -9.93
C ASP A 55 12.27 1.86 -8.69
N GLU A 56 11.51 0.80 -8.40
CA GLU A 56 10.69 0.69 -7.19
C GLU A 56 11.47 0.87 -5.86
N PRO A 57 12.72 0.36 -5.69
CA PRO A 57 13.42 0.43 -4.41
C PRO A 57 13.60 1.86 -3.88
N ALA A 58 13.74 2.85 -4.76
CA ALA A 58 13.83 4.26 -4.38
C ALA A 58 12.52 4.75 -3.73
N THR A 59 11.38 4.28 -4.23
CA THR A 59 10.06 4.63 -3.69
C THR A 59 9.83 3.98 -2.33
N VAL A 60 10.24 2.71 -2.17
CA VAL A 60 10.17 2.02 -0.89
C VAL A 60 11.03 2.72 0.16
N GLN A 61 12.25 3.13 -0.20
CA GLN A 61 13.10 3.89 0.72
C GLN A 61 12.46 5.21 1.15
N MET A 62 11.87 5.98 0.22
CA MET A 62 11.13 7.20 0.56
C MET A 62 9.96 6.94 1.51
N MET A 63 9.24 5.81 1.33
CA MET A 63 8.16 5.41 2.25
C MET A 63 8.70 5.09 3.64
N HIS A 64 9.86 4.44 3.72
CA HIS A 64 10.51 4.12 4.99
C HIS A 64 10.97 5.37 5.72
N ASP A 65 11.67 6.27 5.05
CA ASP A 65 12.12 7.53 5.64
C ASP A 65 10.94 8.37 6.14
N PHE A 66 9.87 8.45 5.35
CA PHE A 66 8.65 9.15 5.72
C PHE A 66 7.98 8.56 6.95
N MET A 67 7.76 7.24 7.00
CA MET A 67 7.11 6.60 8.15
C MET A 67 7.94 6.79 9.43
N GLU A 68 9.27 6.75 9.33
CA GLU A 68 10.15 6.91 10.49
C GLU A 68 10.09 8.33 11.05
N GLN A 69 10.11 9.34 10.18
CA GLN A 69 9.93 10.74 10.56
C GLN A 69 8.57 10.99 11.23
N GLN A 70 7.53 10.27 10.81
CA GLN A 70 6.21 10.34 11.41
C GLN A 70 6.09 9.53 12.73
N GLY A 71 7.17 8.87 13.17
CA GLY A 71 7.18 8.09 14.41
C GLY A 71 6.56 6.70 14.28
N TYR A 72 6.61 6.10 13.10
CA TYR A 72 6.13 4.74 12.83
C TYR A 72 7.29 3.79 12.50
N LYS A 73 7.03 2.50 12.63
CA LYS A 73 7.92 1.39 12.24
C LYS A 73 7.13 0.41 11.38
N LEU A 74 7.82 -0.33 10.51
CA LEU A 74 7.22 -1.44 9.77
C LEU A 74 6.61 -2.45 10.74
N ASP A 75 5.46 -2.98 10.37
CA ASP A 75 4.76 -4.05 11.09
C ASP A 75 4.42 -5.20 10.16
N ILE A 76 5.42 -5.63 9.38
CA ILE A 76 5.32 -6.81 8.53
C ILE A 76 5.49 -8.03 9.42
N THR A 77 4.49 -8.92 9.42
CA THR A 77 4.44 -10.15 10.22
C THR A 77 3.89 -11.29 9.36
N GLU A 78 3.83 -12.50 9.90
CA GLU A 78 3.19 -13.65 9.22
C GLU A 78 1.70 -13.40 8.89
N LYS A 79 1.06 -12.42 9.56
CA LYS A 79 -0.35 -12.04 9.35
C LYS A 79 -0.51 -10.73 8.56
N ARG A 80 0.43 -9.79 8.70
CA ARG A 80 0.41 -8.49 8.03
C ARG A 80 1.52 -8.46 6.99
N LEU A 81 1.17 -8.71 5.74
CA LEU A 81 2.11 -8.70 4.61
C LEU A 81 2.13 -7.33 3.92
N HIS A 82 3.19 -7.04 3.17
CA HIS A 82 3.18 -5.92 2.23
C HIS A 82 2.28 -6.28 1.03
N HIS A 83 1.66 -5.28 0.43
CA HIS A 83 0.75 -5.46 -0.69
C HIS A 83 1.17 -4.58 -1.86
N GLU A 84 1.22 -5.20 -3.04
CA GLU A 84 1.38 -4.52 -4.32
C GLU A 84 0.07 -4.65 -5.11
N ILE A 85 -0.50 -3.52 -5.50
CA ILE A 85 -1.74 -3.47 -6.27
C ILE A 85 -1.42 -2.94 -7.67
N TYR A 86 -1.36 -3.84 -8.65
CA TYR A 86 -1.15 -3.48 -10.06
C TYR A 86 -2.44 -2.94 -10.67
N LEU A 87 -2.44 -1.65 -11.01
CA LEU A 87 -3.63 -0.99 -11.59
C LEU A 87 -3.64 -0.97 -13.11
N SER A 88 -2.50 -1.26 -13.72
CA SER A 88 -2.27 -1.26 -15.17
C SER A 88 -1.94 -2.67 -15.65
N ASP A 89 -2.43 -3.04 -16.85
CA ASP A 89 -2.04 -4.29 -17.50
C ASP A 89 -0.66 -4.11 -18.15
N ALA A 90 0.37 -4.76 -17.61
CA ALA A 90 1.75 -4.67 -18.10
C ALA A 90 1.92 -5.10 -19.56
N ARG A 91 0.97 -5.84 -20.12
CA ARG A 91 1.00 -6.26 -21.54
C ARG A 91 0.47 -5.18 -22.50
N LYS A 92 -0.20 -4.15 -21.96
CA LYS A 92 -0.90 -3.12 -22.75
C LYS A 92 -0.32 -1.72 -22.57
N VAL A 93 0.39 -1.49 -21.48
CA VAL A 93 0.87 -0.16 -21.07
C VAL A 93 2.39 -0.16 -21.09
N ALA A 94 2.97 0.90 -21.65
CA ALA A 94 4.43 1.08 -21.67
C ALA A 94 4.99 1.12 -20.22
N PRO A 95 6.19 0.60 -19.98
CA PRO A 95 6.78 0.51 -18.64
C PRO A 95 6.75 1.84 -17.87
N GLU A 96 7.00 2.97 -18.53
CA GLU A 96 7.01 4.29 -17.89
C GLU A 96 5.63 4.78 -17.40
N LYS A 97 4.54 4.10 -17.77
CA LYS A 97 3.15 4.46 -17.41
C LYS A 97 2.48 3.42 -16.51
N LEU A 98 3.19 2.35 -16.14
CA LEU A 98 2.67 1.35 -15.23
C LEU A 98 2.42 1.98 -13.87
N LYS A 99 1.26 1.68 -13.30
CA LYS A 99 0.84 2.19 -11.99
C LYS A 99 0.72 1.03 -11.03
N THR A 100 1.54 1.08 -9.99
CA THR A 100 1.55 0.11 -8.92
C THR A 100 1.40 0.84 -7.62
N VAL A 101 0.44 0.41 -6.80
CA VAL A 101 0.31 0.93 -5.46
C VAL A 101 1.05 0.01 -4.52
N ILE A 102 2.06 0.57 -3.87
CA ILE A 102 2.88 -0.14 -2.89
C ILE A 102 2.34 0.22 -1.51
N ARG A 103 2.08 -0.79 -0.70
CA ARG A 103 1.52 -0.61 0.64
C ARG A 103 2.22 -1.49 1.66
N HIS A 104 2.73 -0.86 2.71
CA HIS A 104 3.42 -1.53 3.80
C HIS A 104 2.65 -1.33 5.11
N PRO A 105 2.33 -2.41 5.84
CA PRO A 105 1.73 -2.29 7.17
C PRO A 105 2.72 -1.64 8.14
N ILE A 106 2.24 -0.69 8.93
CA ILE A 106 3.03 0.03 9.93
C ILE A 106 2.35 -0.02 11.30
N LYS A 107 3.12 0.31 12.33
CA LYS A 107 2.65 0.56 13.69
C LYS A 107 3.36 1.76 14.28
N ARG A 108 2.75 2.44 15.25
CA ARG A 108 3.41 3.53 15.98
C ARG A 108 4.66 2.98 16.67
N LYS A 109 5.77 3.73 16.64
CA LYS A 109 6.89 3.48 17.53
C LYS A 109 6.39 3.78 18.94
N ASP A 110 6.44 2.78 19.80
CA ASP A 110 6.06 2.91 21.21
C ASP A 110 6.94 4.00 21.83
N THR A 111 6.40 5.22 21.95
CA THR A 111 7.07 6.31 22.64
C THR A 111 6.79 6.13 24.14
N SER A 112 7.27 5.02 24.69
CA SER A 112 7.31 4.81 26.12
C SER A 112 8.43 5.70 26.65
N ASN A 113 8.08 6.97 26.93
CA ASN A 113 8.90 7.88 27.71
C ASN A 113 9.31 7.16 29.01
N PHE A 114 10.61 6.94 29.18
CA PHE A 114 11.24 6.89 30.50
C PHE A 114 11.87 8.24 30.77
#